data_AF-A0A934QBM8-F1
#
_entry.id   AF-A0A934QBM8-F1
#
_cell.length_a   1.000
_cell.length_b   1.000
_cell.length_c   1.000
_cell.angle_alpha   90.00
_cell.angle_beta   90.00
_cell.angle_gamma   90.00
#
_symmetry.space_group_name_H-M   'P 1'
#
loop_
_entity.id
_entity.type
_entity.pdbx_description
1 polymer ?
#
loop_
_entity_poly.entity_id
_entity_poly.type
_entity_poly.pdbx_seq_one_letter_code
_entity_poly.pdbx_strand_id
1 'polypeptide(L)'
;MVRNHSSAPHDTMESMNSVMEALAQRIRTRALPEAVVTLALHGGAAVHPALDLHAEHIELTGEDPTSAVIAFTGREDLVPLWMSSATETVFSAGNGSFELWSAEDDAEPWERWPDFVGAVRYLLTDLWEFEVTDEQRREVAALLLPPDRIAAALVPEER
;
A
#
# COMPACT_ATOMS: atom_id res chain seq x y z
N MET A 1 -9.03 40.63 -27.87
CA MET A 1 -9.79 39.42 -27.50
C MET A 1 -8.89 38.57 -26.61
N VAL A 2 -9.52 37.87 -25.67
CA VAL A 2 -9.01 37.43 -24.35
C VAL A 2 -7.67 36.67 -24.36
N ARG A 3 -6.88 36.92 -23.32
CA ARG A 3 -5.61 36.27 -22.97
C ARG A 3 -5.78 34.75 -22.82
N ASN A 4 -4.96 33.96 -23.51
CA ASN A 4 -4.72 32.56 -23.13
C ASN A 4 -3.92 32.56 -21.82
N HIS A 5 -4.61 32.42 -20.69
CA HIS A 5 -3.97 32.01 -19.44
C HIS A 5 -3.79 30.49 -19.51
N SER A 6 -2.55 30.08 -19.79
CA SER A 6 -2.10 28.71 -19.50
C SER A 6 -1.88 28.63 -17.98
N SER A 7 -2.95 28.34 -17.23
CA SER A 7 -2.89 27.83 -15.86
C SER A 7 -3.01 26.31 -15.96
N ALA A 8 -1.90 25.59 -15.91
CA ALA A 8 -1.94 24.13 -16.08
C ALA A 8 -0.93 23.28 -15.27
N PRO A 9 0.05 23.82 -14.50
CA PRO A 9 0.81 22.98 -13.57
C PRO A 9 0.40 23.16 -12.09
N HIS A 10 -0.10 24.34 -11.70
CA HIS A 10 -0.42 24.61 -10.28
C HIS A 10 -1.71 23.91 -9.83
N ASP A 11 -2.76 23.95 -10.66
CA ASP A 11 -4.07 23.35 -10.33
C ASP A 11 -4.00 21.82 -10.25
N THR A 12 -3.19 21.17 -11.09
CA THR A 12 -3.01 19.71 -11.09
C THR A 12 -2.21 19.24 -9.87
N MET A 13 -1.18 19.97 -9.48
CA MET A 13 -0.34 19.62 -8.31
C MET A 13 -1.09 19.86 -6.98
N GLU A 14 -1.87 20.93 -6.89
CA GLU A 14 -2.75 21.19 -5.74
C GLU A 14 -3.86 20.13 -5.62
N SER A 15 -4.40 19.69 -6.76
CA SER A 15 -5.36 18.57 -6.82
C SER A 15 -4.73 17.25 -6.35
N MET A 16 -3.51 16.93 -6.80
CA MET A 16 -2.83 15.69 -6.41
C MET A 16 -2.48 15.68 -4.92
N ASN A 17 -1.98 16.79 -4.37
CA ASN A 17 -1.71 16.92 -2.94
C ASN A 17 -2.99 16.71 -2.11
N SER A 18 -4.14 17.22 -2.57
CA SER A 18 -5.41 17.00 -1.89
C SER A 18 -5.85 15.53 -1.93
N VAL A 19 -5.60 14.82 -3.05
CA VAL A 19 -5.90 13.38 -3.17
C VAL A 19 -5.03 12.57 -2.21
N MET A 20 -3.74 12.87 -2.15
CA MET A 20 -2.79 12.17 -1.28
C MET A 20 -3.06 12.45 0.21
N GLU A 21 -3.43 13.66 0.59
CA GLU A 21 -3.86 13.95 1.96
C GLU A 21 -5.15 13.20 2.33
N ALA A 22 -6.11 13.11 1.39
CA ALA A 22 -7.32 12.32 1.61
C ALA A 22 -7.00 10.83 1.78
N LEU A 23 -6.07 10.27 1.00
CA LEU A 23 -5.58 8.90 1.18
C LEU A 23 -4.94 8.71 2.56
N ALA A 24 -4.03 9.60 2.95
CA ALA A 24 -3.38 9.56 4.27
C ALA A 24 -4.41 9.53 5.40
N GLN A 25 -5.43 10.40 5.32
CA GLN A 25 -6.49 10.45 6.33
C GLN A 25 -7.35 9.17 6.34
N ARG A 26 -7.62 8.56 5.18
CA ARG A 26 -8.32 7.28 5.10
C ARG A 26 -7.51 6.16 5.76
N ILE A 27 -6.19 6.10 5.55
CA ILE A 27 -5.31 5.12 6.20
C ILE A 27 -5.28 5.35 7.72
N ARG A 28 -5.13 6.59 8.19
CA ARG A 28 -5.16 6.90 9.63
C ARG A 28 -6.47 6.51 10.29
N THR A 29 -7.59 6.64 9.57
CA THR A 29 -8.92 6.22 10.06
C THR A 29 -9.01 4.70 10.26
N ARG A 30 -8.11 3.91 9.65
CA ARG A 30 -7.97 2.46 9.90
C ARG A 30 -7.16 2.13 11.15
N ALA A 31 -6.66 3.13 11.87
CA ALA A 31 -5.77 2.97 13.03
C ALA A 31 -4.51 2.15 12.71
N LEU A 32 -4.01 2.24 11.47
CA LEU A 32 -2.74 1.67 11.06
C LEU A 32 -1.57 2.58 11.49
N PRO A 33 -0.35 2.03 11.66
CA PRO A 33 0.82 2.84 12.00
C PRO A 33 1.11 3.93 10.97
N GLU A 34 1.71 5.05 11.42
CA GLU A 34 2.10 6.13 10.50
C GLU A 34 3.12 5.67 9.45
N ALA A 35 3.90 4.63 9.73
CA ALA A 35 4.77 4.00 8.74
C ALA A 35 4.00 3.50 7.51
N VAL A 36 2.74 3.06 7.66
CA VAL A 36 1.89 2.65 6.54
C VAL A 36 1.44 3.86 5.72
N VAL A 37 1.22 5.01 6.36
CA VAL A 37 0.96 6.27 5.64
C VAL A 37 2.20 6.65 4.83
N THR A 38 3.38 6.65 5.44
CA THR A 38 4.64 6.92 4.73
C THR A 38 4.84 5.97 3.55
N LEU A 39 4.57 4.68 3.75
CA LEU A 39 4.67 3.69 2.70
C LEU A 39 3.71 4.01 1.55
N ALA A 40 2.43 4.24 1.83
CA ALA A 40 1.43 4.55 0.80
C ALA A 40 1.78 5.81 0.00
N LEU A 41 2.37 6.84 0.63
CA LEU A 41 2.62 8.12 -0.03
C LEU A 41 4.00 8.22 -0.68
N HIS A 42 5.00 7.50 -0.16
CA HIS A 42 6.41 7.70 -0.47
C HIS A 42 7.18 6.41 -0.75
N GLY A 43 6.53 5.26 -0.59
CA GLY A 43 7.08 3.96 -0.89
C GLY A 43 7.94 3.40 0.24
N GLY A 44 8.33 2.14 0.05
CA GLY A 44 9.03 1.32 1.01
C GLY A 44 10.38 1.91 1.40
N ALA A 45 11.14 2.42 0.43
CA ALA A 45 12.44 3.05 0.66
C ALA A 45 12.38 4.26 1.61
N ALA A 46 11.24 4.95 1.70
CA ALA A 46 11.04 6.05 2.65
C ALA A 46 10.82 5.56 4.10
N VAL A 47 10.42 4.31 4.28
CA VAL A 47 10.23 3.66 5.59
C VAL A 47 11.50 2.89 5.99
N HIS A 48 12.02 2.06 5.09
CA HIS A 48 13.19 1.23 5.32
C HIS A 48 13.87 0.81 3.99
N PRO A 49 15.20 0.83 3.87
CA PRO A 49 15.90 0.49 2.62
C PRO A 49 15.59 -0.92 2.08
N ALA A 50 15.31 -1.88 2.97
CA ALA A 50 14.97 -3.24 2.55
C ALA A 50 13.59 -3.37 1.87
N LEU A 51 12.75 -2.32 1.92
CA LEU A 51 11.46 -2.28 1.25
C LEU A 51 11.52 -1.65 -0.15
N ASP A 52 12.69 -1.20 -0.60
CA ASP A 52 12.89 -0.68 -1.95
C ASP A 52 12.45 -1.73 -2.98
N LEU A 53 11.58 -1.36 -3.93
CA LEU A 53 10.97 -2.24 -4.94
C LEU A 53 10.06 -3.37 -4.41
N HIS A 54 9.85 -3.48 -3.09
CA HIS A 54 8.99 -4.51 -2.49
C HIS A 54 7.67 -3.96 -1.93
N ALA A 55 7.60 -2.65 -1.74
CA ALA A 55 6.38 -1.99 -1.30
C ALA A 55 6.33 -0.57 -1.88
N GLU A 56 5.83 -0.44 -3.10
CA GLU A 56 5.80 0.84 -3.81
C GLU A 56 4.66 1.75 -3.34
N HIS A 57 4.87 3.05 -3.54
CA HIS A 57 3.88 4.07 -3.23
C HIS A 57 2.63 3.95 -4.10
N ILE A 58 1.51 4.51 -3.64
CA ILE A 58 0.27 4.56 -4.40
C ILE A 58 0.25 5.80 -5.29
N GLU A 59 -0.04 5.61 -6.57
CA GLU A 59 0.00 6.70 -7.56
C GLU A 59 -1.35 7.42 -7.76
N LEU A 60 -2.50 6.69 -7.73
CA LEU A 60 -3.86 7.22 -7.95
C LEU A 60 -3.99 8.18 -9.17
N THR A 61 -3.32 7.85 -10.28
CA THR A 61 -3.33 8.63 -11.52
C THR A 61 -4.53 8.32 -12.42
N GLY A 62 -5.25 7.24 -12.14
CA GLY A 62 -6.34 6.73 -12.97
C GLY A 62 -5.88 5.71 -14.02
N GLU A 63 -4.58 5.61 -14.27
CA GLU A 63 -3.96 4.63 -15.19
C GLU A 63 -3.10 3.59 -14.45
N ASP A 64 -2.89 3.78 -13.15
CA ASP A 64 -2.14 2.88 -12.28
C ASP A 64 -2.95 1.63 -11.85
N PRO A 65 -2.30 0.53 -11.45
CA PRO A 65 -2.99 -0.72 -11.07
C PRO A 65 -3.97 -0.53 -9.90
N THR A 66 -3.64 0.33 -8.92
CA THR A 66 -4.56 0.60 -7.80
C THR A 66 -5.86 1.24 -8.30
N SER A 67 -5.76 2.23 -9.18
CA SER A 67 -6.92 2.87 -9.80
C SER A 67 -7.75 1.88 -10.63
N ALA A 68 -7.10 0.98 -11.37
CA ALA A 68 -7.78 -0.07 -12.12
C ALA A 68 -8.60 -0.99 -11.21
N VAL A 69 -8.01 -1.46 -10.10
CA VAL A 69 -8.71 -2.27 -9.08
C VAL A 69 -9.92 -1.56 -8.51
N ILE A 70 -9.75 -0.29 -8.10
CA ILE A 70 -10.88 0.50 -7.57
C ILE A 70 -11.99 0.63 -8.62
N ALA A 71 -11.63 0.85 -9.89
CA ALA A 71 -12.59 1.04 -10.98
C ALA A 71 -13.42 -0.22 -11.28
N PHE A 72 -12.79 -1.40 -11.41
CA PHE A 72 -13.55 -2.62 -11.73
C PHE A 72 -14.29 -3.21 -10.52
N THR A 73 -13.74 -3.09 -9.31
CA THR A 73 -14.43 -3.59 -8.11
C THR A 73 -15.62 -2.71 -7.73
N GLY A 74 -15.56 -1.41 -8.04
CA GLY A 74 -16.53 -0.41 -7.58
C GLY A 74 -16.59 -0.27 -6.06
N ARG A 75 -15.57 -0.77 -5.33
CA ARG A 75 -15.56 -0.82 -3.87
C ARG A 75 -14.91 0.43 -3.28
N GLU A 76 -15.75 1.37 -2.88
CA GLU A 76 -15.31 2.61 -2.19
C GLU A 76 -14.71 2.34 -0.79
N ASP A 77 -14.99 1.17 -0.23
CA ASP A 77 -14.50 0.76 1.08
C ASP A 77 -13.04 0.29 1.07
N LEU A 78 -12.44 0.06 -0.10
CA LEU A 78 -11.04 -0.30 -0.24
C LEU A 78 -10.15 0.93 -0.07
N VAL A 79 -9.18 0.83 0.85
CA VAL A 79 -8.15 1.84 1.09
C VAL A 79 -6.80 1.23 0.71
N PRO A 80 -6.13 1.70 -0.35
CA PRO A 80 -4.85 1.15 -0.77
C PRO A 80 -3.75 1.49 0.24
N LEU A 81 -2.83 0.55 0.46
CA LEU A 81 -1.76 0.67 1.44
C LEU A 81 -0.37 0.68 0.78
N TRP A 82 -0.11 -0.24 -0.15
CA TRP A 82 1.09 -0.27 -0.98
C TRP A 82 0.88 -1.12 -2.22
N MET A 83 1.69 -0.89 -3.25
CA MET A 83 1.79 -1.81 -4.38
C MET A 83 2.87 -2.86 -4.08
N SER A 84 2.53 -4.15 -4.14
CA SER A 84 3.50 -5.24 -3.97
C SER A 84 4.26 -5.54 -5.26
N SER A 85 3.66 -5.21 -6.40
CA SER A 85 4.25 -5.37 -7.73
C SER A 85 3.71 -4.32 -8.69
N ALA A 86 4.12 -4.37 -9.96
CA ALA A 86 3.62 -3.47 -11.00
C ALA A 86 2.12 -3.66 -11.32
N THR A 87 1.50 -4.76 -10.87
CA THR A 87 0.10 -5.08 -11.15
C THR A 87 -0.71 -5.32 -9.88
N GLU A 88 -0.08 -5.44 -8.72
CA GLU A 88 -0.73 -5.84 -7.48
C GLU A 88 -0.75 -4.73 -6.44
N THR A 89 -1.84 -4.64 -5.69
CA THR A 89 -1.99 -3.67 -4.60
C THR A 89 -2.61 -4.33 -3.38
N VAL A 90 -2.05 -4.02 -2.21
CA VAL A 90 -2.59 -4.39 -0.90
C VAL A 90 -3.56 -3.32 -0.43
N PHE A 91 -4.76 -3.72 -0.03
CA PHE A 91 -5.83 -2.86 0.46
C PHE A 91 -6.26 -3.22 1.88
N SER A 92 -6.70 -2.22 2.64
CA SER A 92 -7.56 -2.39 3.82
C SER A 92 -9.02 -2.24 3.41
N ALA A 93 -9.85 -3.24 3.73
CA ALA A 93 -11.27 -3.26 3.42
C ALA A 93 -12.14 -2.68 4.55
N GLY A 94 -13.35 -2.22 4.24
CA GLY A 94 -14.32 -1.66 5.18
C GLY A 94 -14.74 -2.61 6.31
N ASN A 95 -14.68 -3.91 6.05
CA ASN A 95 -14.99 -4.97 7.01
C ASN A 95 -13.83 -5.30 7.99
N GLY A 96 -12.68 -4.64 7.85
CA GLY A 96 -11.49 -4.85 8.69
C GLY A 96 -10.51 -5.91 8.17
N SER A 97 -10.82 -6.61 7.06
CA SER A 97 -9.85 -7.49 6.40
C SER A 97 -8.85 -6.71 5.56
N PHE A 98 -7.79 -7.40 5.16
CA PHE A 98 -6.79 -6.92 4.21
C PHE A 98 -6.80 -7.82 2.98
N GLU A 99 -6.62 -7.24 1.81
CA GLU A 99 -6.81 -7.94 0.54
C GLU A 99 -5.69 -7.59 -0.44
N LEU A 100 -5.14 -8.59 -1.12
CA LEU A 100 -4.26 -8.43 -2.27
C LEU A 100 -5.10 -8.55 -3.54
N TRP A 101 -5.05 -7.52 -4.38
CA TRP A 101 -5.73 -7.51 -5.67
C TRP A 101 -4.72 -7.34 -6.79
N SER A 102 -4.91 -8.03 -7.90
CA SER A 102 -4.20 -7.78 -9.15
C SER A 102 -5.09 -6.97 -10.09
N ALA A 103 -4.51 -5.98 -10.76
CA ALA A 103 -5.17 -5.23 -11.82
C ALA A 103 -5.42 -6.09 -13.08
N GLU A 104 -4.80 -7.26 -13.18
CA GLU A 104 -4.95 -8.19 -14.30
C GLU A 104 -6.12 -9.19 -14.09
N ASP A 105 -6.70 -9.26 -12.89
CA ASP A 105 -7.76 -10.19 -12.53
C ASP A 105 -8.91 -9.46 -11.79
N ASP A 106 -10.08 -9.42 -12.41
CA ASP A 106 -11.21 -8.59 -11.99
C ASP A 106 -12.24 -9.30 -11.09
N ALA A 107 -12.05 -10.60 -10.81
CA ALA A 107 -13.09 -11.42 -10.18
C ALA A 107 -13.06 -11.37 -8.64
N GLU A 108 -11.88 -11.53 -8.03
CA GLU A 108 -11.72 -11.66 -6.57
C GLU A 108 -10.29 -11.33 -6.11
N PRO A 109 -10.07 -10.97 -4.82
CA PRO A 109 -8.72 -10.77 -4.34
C PRO A 109 -7.97 -12.10 -4.35
N TRP A 110 -6.72 -12.09 -4.79
CA TRP A 110 -5.83 -13.25 -4.79
C TRP A 110 -5.56 -13.76 -3.38
N GLU A 111 -5.47 -12.83 -2.43
CA GLU A 111 -5.29 -13.18 -1.03
C GLU A 111 -6.13 -12.29 -0.11
N ARG A 112 -6.61 -12.88 0.99
CA ARG A 112 -7.37 -12.17 2.02
C ARG A 112 -6.86 -12.55 3.40
N TRP A 113 -6.45 -11.54 4.16
CA TRP A 113 -6.02 -11.69 5.55
C TRP A 113 -7.08 -11.16 6.51
N PRO A 114 -7.39 -11.88 7.60
CA PRO A 114 -8.36 -11.42 8.60
C PRO A 114 -7.84 -10.24 9.44
N ASP A 115 -6.54 -9.99 9.43
CA ASP A 115 -5.90 -8.90 10.17
C ASP A 115 -4.66 -8.36 9.42
N PHE A 116 -4.12 -7.25 9.91
CA PHE A 116 -2.97 -6.59 9.31
C PHE A 116 -1.67 -7.39 9.44
N VAL A 117 -1.59 -8.29 10.43
CA VAL A 117 -0.41 -9.12 10.64
C VAL A 117 -0.20 -10.06 9.46
N GLY A 118 -1.28 -10.59 8.87
CA GLY A 118 -1.20 -11.37 7.63
C GLY A 118 -0.62 -10.58 6.46
N ALA A 119 -1.12 -9.38 6.19
CA ALA A 119 -0.59 -8.52 5.12
C ALA A 119 0.89 -8.16 5.31
N VAL A 120 1.32 -7.90 6.56
CA VAL A 120 2.74 -7.67 6.86
C VAL A 120 3.56 -8.95 6.73
N ARG A 121 3.01 -10.12 7.09
CA ARG A 121 3.69 -11.41 6.90
C ARG A 121 3.94 -11.70 5.42
N TYR A 122 2.96 -11.42 4.56
CA TYR A 122 3.12 -11.54 3.11
C TYR A 122 4.32 -10.70 2.63
N LEU A 123 4.35 -9.41 2.99
CA LEU A 123 5.46 -8.51 2.67
C LEU A 123 6.80 -9.03 3.22
N LEU A 124 6.84 -9.51 4.47
CA LEU A 124 8.06 -10.07 5.07
C LEU A 124 8.47 -11.42 4.47
N THR A 125 7.56 -12.12 3.80
CA THR A 125 7.82 -13.33 3.03
C THR A 125 8.45 -12.95 1.69
N ASP A 126 7.97 -11.89 1.02
CA ASP A 126 8.66 -11.31 -0.15
C ASP A 126 10.11 -11.00 0.19
N LEU A 127 10.33 -10.21 1.25
CA LEU A 127 11.70 -9.86 1.68
C LEU A 127 12.57 -11.11 1.94
N TRP A 128 11.99 -12.16 2.54
CA TRP A 128 12.72 -13.40 2.79
C TRP A 128 13.14 -14.13 1.50
N GLU A 129 12.24 -14.20 0.52
CA GLU A 129 12.53 -14.82 -0.79
C GLU A 129 13.60 -14.07 -1.58
N PHE A 130 13.71 -12.76 -1.37
CA PHE A 130 14.78 -11.91 -1.90
C PHE A 130 16.03 -11.86 -1.02
N GLU A 131 16.19 -12.83 -0.11
CA GLU A 131 17.36 -13.01 0.76
C GLU A 131 17.67 -11.80 1.67
N VAL A 132 16.67 -10.96 1.97
CA VAL A 132 16.79 -9.88 2.97
C VAL A 132 17.03 -10.52 4.34
N THR A 133 17.97 -9.96 5.08
CA THR A 133 18.40 -10.53 6.36
C THR A 133 17.26 -10.54 7.39
N ASP A 134 17.28 -11.52 8.30
CA ASP A 134 16.34 -11.59 9.41
C ASP A 134 16.40 -10.36 10.34
N GLU A 135 17.54 -9.67 10.41
CA GLU A 135 17.67 -8.41 11.14
C GLU A 135 16.84 -7.31 10.48
N GLN A 136 17.02 -7.09 9.18
CA GLN A 136 16.24 -6.10 8.43
C GLN A 136 14.74 -6.43 8.40
N ARG A 137 14.38 -7.72 8.28
CA ARG A 137 12.97 -8.14 8.37
C ARG A 137 12.37 -7.83 9.75
N ARG A 138 13.14 -7.97 10.84
CA ARG A 138 12.71 -7.57 12.20
C ARG A 138 12.57 -6.06 12.33
N GLU A 139 13.48 -5.29 11.74
CA GLU A 139 13.42 -3.82 11.73
C GLU A 139 12.16 -3.33 11.01
N VAL A 140 11.90 -3.87 9.80
CA VAL A 140 10.67 -3.60 9.05
C VAL A 140 9.42 -3.98 9.87
N ALA A 141 9.39 -5.18 10.45
CA ALA A 141 8.27 -5.63 11.27
C ALA A 141 8.01 -4.69 12.46
N ALA A 142 9.07 -4.17 13.10
CA ALA A 142 8.94 -3.25 14.24
C ALA A 142 8.41 -1.86 13.85
N LEU A 143 8.55 -1.45 12.59
CA LEU A 143 7.96 -0.22 12.07
C LEU A 143 6.47 -0.37 11.76
N LEU A 144 6.04 -1.58 11.36
CA LEU A 144 4.70 -1.86 10.88
C LEU A 144 3.79 -2.52 11.92
N LEU A 145 4.33 -3.15 12.96
CA LEU A 145 3.54 -3.94 13.90
C LEU A 145 3.87 -3.60 15.35
N PRO A 146 2.88 -3.74 16.27
CA PRO A 146 3.17 -3.68 17.68
C PRO A 146 4.07 -4.87 18.10
N PRO A 147 4.91 -4.71 19.15
CA PRO A 147 5.94 -5.70 19.50
C PRO A 147 5.43 -7.12 19.74
N ASP A 148 4.21 -7.27 20.29
CA ASP A 148 3.58 -8.56 20.57
C ASP A 148 3.17 -9.33 19.31
N ARG A 149 3.16 -8.68 18.14
CA ARG A 149 2.74 -9.28 16.86
C ARG A 149 3.90 -9.55 15.90
N ILE A 150 5.08 -8.99 16.14
CA ILE A 150 6.26 -9.13 15.27
C ILE A 150 6.63 -10.59 15.05
N ALA A 151 6.71 -11.39 16.11
CA ALA A 151 7.14 -12.79 16.01
C ALA A 151 6.22 -13.62 15.09
N ALA A 152 4.91 -13.33 15.09
CA ALA A 152 3.96 -14.02 14.23
C ALA A 152 4.12 -13.63 12.75
N ALA A 153 4.53 -12.40 12.45
CA ALA A 153 4.73 -11.92 11.08
C ALA A 153 6.06 -12.35 10.45
N LEU A 154 7.05 -12.76 11.25
CA LEU A 154 8.38 -13.17 10.76
C LEU A 154 8.44 -14.61 10.25
N VAL A 155 7.44 -15.43 10.57
CA VAL A 155 7.33 -16.79 10.04
C VAL A 155 6.90 -16.68 8.57
N PRO A 156 7.75 -17.06 7.60
CA PRO A 156 7.40 -17.00 6.18
C PRO A 156 6.18 -17.87 5.87
N GLU A 157 5.41 -17.48 4.87
CA GLU A 157 4.30 -18.27 4.34
C GLU A 157 4.83 -19.31 3.34
N GLU A 158 4.16 -20.47 3.25
CA GLU A 158 4.37 -21.40 2.14
C GLU A 158 3.54 -20.89 0.96
N ARG A 159 4.20 -20.44 -0.11
CA ARG A 159 3.56 -19.93 -1.34
C ARG A 159 4.33 -20.33 -2.58
#